data_AF-A0A957CXN1-F1
#
_entry.id   AF-A0A957CXN1-F1
#
_cell.length_a   1.000
_cell.length_b   1.000
_cell.length_c   1.000
_cell.angle_alpha   90.00
_cell.angle_beta   90.00
_cell.angle_gamma   90.00
#
_symmetry.space_group_name_H-M   'P 1'
#
loop_
_entity.id
_entity.type
_entity.pdbx_description
1 polymer ?
#
loop_
_entity_poly.entity_id
_entity_poly.type
_entity_poly.pdbx_seq_one_letter_code
_entity_poly.pdbx_strand_id
1 'polypeptide(L)' 'PQVLRTSHHNHTWQITLADGETPQSLLRELVQNEAISIEHFSIALPSLNDIFIRIVGDSEAKEQS' A
#
# COMPACT_ATOMS: atom_id res chain seq x y z
N PRO A 1 -10.60 8.56 10.26
CA PRO A 1 -11.24 8.20 8.97
C PRO A 1 -10.53 6.97 8.42
N GLN A 2 -11.25 5.99 7.87
CA GLN A 2 -10.62 4.75 7.41
C GLN A 2 -9.69 4.95 6.20
N VAL A 3 -10.09 5.84 5.27
CA VAL A 3 -9.31 6.18 4.07
C VAL A 3 -8.68 7.55 4.24
N LEU A 4 -7.36 7.64 4.03
CA LEU A 4 -6.60 8.89 4.05
C LEU A 4 -6.53 9.56 2.69
N ARG A 5 -6.39 8.76 1.63
CA ARG A 5 -6.25 9.26 0.26
C ARG A 5 -6.84 8.28 -0.74
N THR A 6 -7.47 8.82 -1.78
CA THR A 6 -7.86 8.09 -2.98
C THR A 6 -7.24 8.74 -4.20
N SER A 7 -6.86 7.93 -5.18
CA SER A 7 -6.38 8.36 -6.48
C SER A 7 -6.92 7.41 -7.54
N HIS A 8 -7.37 7.95 -8.65
CA HIS A 8 -7.89 7.16 -9.76
C HIS A 8 -6.98 7.30 -10.97
N HIS A 9 -6.50 6.19 -11.50
CA HIS A 9 -5.62 6.17 -12.67
C HIS A 9 -5.88 4.91 -13.50
N ASN A 10 -6.16 5.07 -14.80
CA ASN A 10 -6.41 3.97 -15.73
C ASN A 10 -7.37 2.91 -15.18
N HIS A 11 -8.57 3.34 -14.75
CA HIS A 11 -9.61 2.48 -14.18
C HIS A 11 -9.24 1.78 -12.86
N THR A 12 -8.10 2.16 -12.26
CA THR A 12 -7.64 1.62 -10.98
C THR A 12 -7.78 2.68 -9.90
N TRP A 13 -8.42 2.31 -8.81
CA TRP A 13 -8.41 3.10 -7.58
C TRP A 13 -7.24 2.68 -6.70
N GLN A 14 -6.39 3.63 -6.39
CA GLN A 14 -5.37 3.50 -5.36
C GLN A 14 -5.88 4.18 -4.09
N ILE A 15 -5.96 3.40 -3.02
CA ILE A 15 -6.52 3.84 -1.75
C ILE A 15 -5.43 3.70 -0.69
N THR A 16 -5.15 4.78 0.04
CA THR A 16 -4.26 4.78 1.21
C THR A 16 -5.11 4.72 2.46
N LEU A 17 -4.93 3.67 3.26
CA LEU A 17 -5.64 3.46 4.52
C LEU A 17 -4.97 4.20 5.67
N ALA A 18 -5.75 4.50 6.70
CA ALA A 18 -5.22 5.02 7.96
C ALA A 18 -4.47 3.95 8.75
N ASP A 19 -3.64 4.38 9.69
CA ASP A 19 -2.90 3.46 10.56
C ASP A 19 -3.85 2.55 11.34
N GLY A 20 -3.54 1.26 11.39
CA GLY A 20 -4.37 0.24 12.05
C GLY A 20 -5.57 -0.25 11.23
N GLU A 21 -5.90 0.41 10.13
CA GLU A 21 -6.90 -0.08 9.19
C GLU A 21 -6.32 -1.16 8.28
N THR A 22 -7.18 -2.06 7.81
CA THR A 22 -6.77 -3.23 7.04
C THR A 22 -7.51 -3.29 5.70
N PRO A 23 -6.91 -3.85 4.64
CA PRO A 23 -7.64 -4.10 3.39
C PRO A 23 -8.93 -4.91 3.60
N GLN A 24 -8.95 -5.79 4.61
CA GLN A 24 -10.12 -6.61 4.96
C GLN A 24 -11.24 -5.81 5.64
N SER A 25 -10.92 -4.77 6.45
CA SER A 25 -11.95 -3.89 7.01
C SER A 25 -12.61 -3.07 5.91
N LEU A 26 -11.80 -2.47 5.02
CA LEU A 26 -12.32 -1.76 3.85
C LEU A 26 -13.14 -2.68 2.92
N LEU A 27 -12.65 -3.89 2.62
CA LEU A 27 -13.38 -4.85 1.79
C LEU A 27 -14.78 -5.13 2.35
N ARG A 28 -14.89 -5.32 3.67
CA ARG A 28 -16.17 -5.61 4.34
C ARG A 28 -17.19 -4.50 4.10
N GLU A 29 -16.75 -3.24 4.18
CA GLU A 29 -17.61 -2.08 3.91
C GLU A 29 -18.00 -2.00 2.43
N LEU A 30 -17.06 -2.27 1.52
CA LEU A 30 -17.33 -2.23 0.08
C LEU A 30 -18.33 -3.33 -0.36
N VAL A 31 -18.24 -4.53 0.21
CA VAL A 31 -19.17 -5.64 -0.09
C VAL A 31 -20.59 -5.34 0.43
N GLN A 32 -20.73 -4.55 1.49
CA GLN A 32 -22.04 -4.12 2.00
C GLN A 32 -22.70 -3.04 1.13
N ASN A 33 -21.95 -2.44 0.20
CA ASN A 33 -22.46 -1.42 -0.69
C ASN A 33 -23.03 -2.04 -1.98
N GLU A 34 -24.35 -1.99 -2.13
CA GLU A 34 -25.07 -2.55 -3.29
C GLU A 34 -24.62 -1.94 -4.65
N ALA A 35 -24.03 -0.76 -4.65
CA ALA A 35 -23.52 -0.12 -5.87
C ALA A 35 -22.18 -0.69 -6.36
N ILE A 36 -21.51 -1.55 -5.56
CA ILE A 36 -20.17 -2.04 -5.83
C ILE A 36 -20.22 -3.58 -5.94
N SER A 37 -19.83 -4.10 -7.10
CA SER A 37 -19.63 -5.54 -7.30
C SER A 37 -18.14 -5.87 -7.21
N ILE A 38 -17.77 -6.76 -6.29
CA ILE A 38 -16.38 -7.23 -6.12
C ILE A 38 -16.29 -8.66 -6.62
N GLU A 39 -15.57 -8.86 -7.72
CA GLU A 39 -15.38 -10.18 -8.33
C GLU A 39 -14.17 -10.93 -7.75
N HIS A 40 -13.12 -10.20 -7.36
CA HIS A 40 -11.88 -10.78 -6.85
C HIS A 40 -11.22 -9.85 -5.83
N PHE A 41 -10.67 -10.46 -4.78
CA PHE A 41 -9.88 -9.77 -3.77
C PHE A 41 -8.62 -10.59 -3.45
N SER A 42 -7.47 -9.93 -3.46
CA SER A 42 -6.20 -10.54 -3.07
C SER A 42 -5.40 -9.58 -2.18
N ILE A 43 -4.61 -10.16 -1.29
CA ILE A 43 -3.59 -9.44 -0.54
C ILE A 43 -2.25 -9.92 -1.08
N ALA A 44 -1.54 -9.04 -1.76
CA ALA A 44 -0.20 -9.32 -2.21
C ALA A 44 0.75 -9.31 -1.00
N LEU A 45 1.41 -10.43 -0.75
CA LEU A 45 2.65 -10.38 0.02
C LEU A 45 3.69 -9.71 -0.87
N PRO A 46 4.51 -8.79 -0.33
CA PRO A 46 5.59 -8.20 -1.11
C PRO A 46 6.44 -9.32 -1.69
N SER A 47 6.64 -9.31 -3.01
CA SER A 47 7.54 -10.28 -3.61
C SER A 47 8.96 -9.97 -3.18
N LEU A 48 9.86 -10.97 -3.20
CA LEU A 48 11.27 -10.73 -2.86
C LEU A 48 11.92 -9.69 -3.80
N ASN A 49 11.38 -9.54 -5.02
CA ASN A 49 11.80 -8.52 -5.99
C ASN A 49 11.36 -7.10 -5.61
N ASP A 50 10.35 -6.95 -4.73
CA ASP A 50 9.84 -5.65 -4.29
C ASP A 50 10.55 -5.11 -3.03
N ILE A 51 11.45 -5.90 -2.42
CA ILE A 51 12.22 -5.49 -1.24
C ILE A 51 13.44 -4.67 -1.69
N PHE A 52 13.22 -3.39 -2.00
CA PHE A 52 14.31 -2.42 -2.15
C PHE A 52 14.83 -2.00 -0.76
N ILE A 53 15.89 -2.64 -0.27
CA ILE A 53 16.62 -2.16 0.90
C ILE A 53 17.45 -0.93 0.46
N ARG A 54 16.98 0.26 0.82
CA ARG A 54 17.72 1.50 0.65
C ARG A 54 18.71 1.65 1.81
N ILE A 55 19.94 1.18 1.64
CA ILE A 55 21.04 1.50 2.57
C ILE A 55 21.59 2.88 2.16
N VAL A 56 21.42 3.88 3.01
CA VAL A 56 22.06 5.21 2.86
C VAL A 56 22.71 5.58 4.19
N GLY A 57 24.04 5.76 4.18
CA GLY A 57 24.91 6.18 5.30
C GLY A 57 25.26 5.02 6.23
N ASP A 58 26.51 4.66 6.52
CA ASP A 58 27.68 5.51 6.74
C ASP A 58 28.95 4.83 6.24
N SER A 59 29.66 5.49 5.32
CA SER A 59 31.12 5.46 5.26
C SER A 59 31.56 6.69 4.49
N GLU A 60 31.45 7.84 5.13
CA GLU A 60 32.44 8.89 4.94
C GLU A 60 33.81 8.29 5.30
N ALA A 61 34.47 7.69 4.30
CA ALA A 61 35.88 7.39 4.39
C ALA A 61 36.61 8.73 4.41
N LYS A 62 36.90 9.23 5.61
CA LYS A 62 37.84 10.32 5.85
C LYS A 62 39.11 10.07 5.05
N GLU A 63 39.38 10.94 4.11
CA GLU A 63 40.72 11.20 3.56
C GLU A 63 41.62 11.68 4.71
N GLN A 64 42.41 10.76 5.25
CA GLN A 64 43.57 11.05 6.09
C GLN A 64 44.68 10.07 5.72
N SER A 65 45.61 10.52 4.87
CA SER A 65 47.06 10.25 4.92
C SER A 65 47.77 11.07 3.85
#